data_AF-A0A935HSP9-F1
#
_entry.id   AF-A0A935HSP9-F1
#
_cell.length_a   1.000
_cell.length_b   1.000
_cell.length_c   1.000
_cell.angle_alpha   90.00
_cell.angle_beta   90.00
_cell.angle_gamma   90.00
#
_symmetry.space_group_name_H-M   'P 1'
#
loop_
_entity.id
_entity.type
_entity.pdbx_description
1 polymer ?
#
loop_
_entity_poly.entity_id
_entity_poly.type
_entity_poly.pdbx_seq_one_letter_code
_entity_poly.pdbx_strand_id
1 'polypeptide(L)'
;MSSDRILLIVACMVGSTYGPTALCQPLWEQLDEGLSTSGPRCFLEDTENDILYVSGAFAMAGEDVISPGIMSWDGEQFSAMACGFNWDCVSPFSAGGLGNGGIVTLAFWNGELYAGGDIDSDRW
;
A
#
# COMPACT_ATOMS: atom_id res chain seq x y z
N MET A 1 -1.45 -24.55 1.34
CA MET A 1 -0.03 -24.23 1.58
C MET A 1 0.30 -23.06 0.68
N SER A 2 -0.22 -21.88 1.04
CA SER A 2 0.03 -20.65 0.31
C SER A 2 1.38 -20.12 0.78
N SER A 3 2.24 -19.79 -0.19
CA SER A 3 3.65 -19.48 0.03
C SER A 3 3.79 -18.04 0.50
N ASP A 4 4.10 -17.86 1.78
CA ASP A 4 4.58 -16.61 2.36
C ASP A 4 5.66 -15.97 1.46
N ARG A 5 5.38 -14.78 0.92
CA ARG A 5 6.39 -13.94 0.26
C ARG A 5 6.51 -12.63 1.01
N ILE A 6 7.36 -12.65 2.05
CA ILE A 6 7.86 -11.43 2.69
C ILE A 6 8.85 -10.76 1.72
N LEU A 7 8.56 -9.50 1.36
CA LEU A 7 9.32 -8.68 0.41
C LEU A 7 10.33 -7.80 1.19
N LEU A 8 11.64 -7.99 1.02
CA LEU A 8 12.68 -7.08 1.52
C LEU A 8 13.86 -6.95 0.52
N ILE A 9 14.37 -5.72 0.37
CA ILE A 9 15.16 -5.20 -0.75
C ILE A 9 16.67 -5.44 -0.61
N VAL A 10 17.33 -6.12 -1.58
CA VAL A 10 18.78 -5.99 -1.86
C VAL A 10 19.06 -6.22 -3.36
N ALA A 11 19.85 -5.34 -3.98
CA ALA A 11 20.30 -5.44 -5.36
C ALA A 11 21.48 -6.42 -5.52
N CYS A 12 21.37 -7.37 -6.46
CA CYS A 12 22.48 -8.22 -6.89
C CYS A 12 23.00 -7.72 -8.24
N MET A 13 24.24 -7.23 -8.30
CA MET A 13 24.94 -7.00 -9.56
C MET A 13 26.03 -8.07 -9.72
N VAL A 14 26.09 -8.71 -10.88
CA VAL A 14 27.30 -9.43 -11.30
C VAL A 14 27.69 -9.07 -12.72
N GLY A 15 28.96 -8.71 -12.88
CA GLY A 15 29.61 -8.40 -14.13
C GLY A 15 29.69 -9.61 -15.06
N SER A 16 29.68 -9.32 -16.36
CA SER A 16 29.65 -10.28 -17.46
C SER A 16 30.92 -11.14 -17.55
N THR A 17 30.78 -12.39 -18.02
CA THR A 17 31.48 -12.92 -19.21
C THR A 17 31.14 -14.42 -19.46
N TYR A 18 30.50 -14.67 -20.61
CA TYR A 18 30.38 -15.93 -21.38
C TYR A 18 29.59 -17.13 -20.81
N GLY A 19 28.37 -17.34 -21.33
CA GLY A 19 27.55 -18.56 -21.21
C GLY A 19 26.09 -18.28 -21.60
N PRO A 20 25.30 -19.26 -22.08
CA PRO A 20 23.96 -19.00 -22.62
C PRO A 20 23.17 -18.18 -21.60
N THR A 21 22.68 -17.04 -22.05
CA THR A 21 21.94 -16.08 -21.25
C THR A 21 20.68 -16.75 -20.73
N ALA A 22 20.80 -17.42 -19.58
CA ALA A 22 19.72 -17.50 -18.62
C ALA A 22 19.45 -16.05 -18.26
N LEU A 23 18.55 -15.43 -19.02
CA LEU A 23 17.96 -14.16 -18.66
C LEU A 23 17.38 -14.42 -17.28
N CYS A 24 18.08 -13.94 -16.24
CA CYS A 24 17.50 -13.79 -14.93
C CYS A 24 16.37 -12.79 -15.19
N GLN A 25 15.18 -13.31 -15.51
CA GLN A 25 13.96 -12.52 -15.54
C GLN A 25 13.98 -11.74 -14.23
N PRO A 26 13.60 -10.45 -14.21
CA PRO A 26 13.46 -9.79 -12.94
C PRO A 26 12.55 -10.70 -12.10
N LEU A 27 13.05 -11.16 -10.95
CA LEU A 27 12.24 -11.88 -9.97
C LEU A 27 11.10 -10.99 -9.43
N TRP A 28 11.11 -9.74 -9.87
CA TRP A 28 10.34 -8.59 -9.44
C TRP A 28 9.41 -8.21 -10.57
N GLU A 29 8.13 -8.08 -10.23
CA GLU A 29 7.13 -7.50 -11.10
C GLU A 29 6.64 -6.22 -10.43
N GLN A 30 6.55 -5.15 -11.21
CA GLN A 30 5.91 -3.93 -10.77
C GLN A 30 4.41 -4.21 -10.65
N LEU A 31 3.86 -4.11 -9.44
CA LEU A 31 2.43 -4.38 -9.19
C LEU A 31 1.52 -3.35 -9.85
N ASP A 32 1.96 -2.08 -9.93
CA ASP A 32 1.27 -0.96 -10.60
C ASP A 32 2.18 0.29 -10.65
N GLU A 33 1.66 1.49 -10.97
CA GLU A 33 2.38 2.78 -10.83
C GLU A 33 2.84 3.09 -9.40
N GLY A 34 2.38 2.31 -8.42
CA GLY A 34 2.79 2.38 -7.02
C GLY A 34 1.93 3.33 -6.21
N LEU A 35 2.46 3.72 -5.03
CA LEU A 35 1.78 4.58 -4.07
C LEU A 35 2.40 5.98 -4.09
N SER A 36 1.54 7.01 -4.07
CA SER A 36 2.01 8.40 -4.09
C SER A 36 2.67 8.83 -2.77
N THR A 37 3.46 9.90 -2.82
CA THR A 37 3.95 10.70 -1.67
C THR A 37 4.88 9.99 -0.68
N SER A 38 4.43 9.70 0.55
CA SER A 38 5.23 9.17 1.66
C SER A 38 5.24 7.63 1.71
N GLY A 39 4.48 6.98 0.83
CA GLY A 39 4.41 5.52 0.75
C GLY A 39 3.67 4.85 1.92
N PRO A 40 3.61 3.52 1.90
CA PRO A 40 2.92 2.73 2.91
C PRO A 40 3.73 2.68 4.21
N ARG A 41 3.03 2.66 5.34
CA ARG A 41 3.58 2.57 6.69
C ARG A 41 3.25 1.25 7.38
N CYS A 42 2.08 0.69 7.10
CA CYS A 42 1.65 -0.58 7.68
C CYS A 42 0.91 -1.41 6.63
N PHE A 43 1.22 -2.70 6.63
CA PHE A 43 0.58 -3.74 5.84
C PHE A 43 -0.12 -4.70 6.80
N LEU A 44 -1.36 -5.07 6.49
CA LEU A 44 -2.11 -6.04 7.26
C LEU A 44 -2.80 -7.02 6.30
N GLU A 45 -2.43 -8.29 6.39
CA GLU A 45 -3.04 -9.35 5.62
C GLU A 45 -4.34 -9.82 6.29
N ASP A 46 -5.39 -9.91 5.49
CA ASP A 46 -6.60 -10.65 5.81
C ASP A 46 -6.59 -11.97 5.04
N THR A 47 -6.20 -13.03 5.75
CA THR A 47 -6.11 -14.39 5.21
C THR A 47 -7.48 -15.04 4.97
N GLU A 48 -8.56 -14.47 5.49
CA GLU A 48 -9.91 -15.03 5.29
C GLU A 48 -10.51 -14.55 3.96
N ASN A 49 -10.26 -13.29 3.61
CA ASN A 49 -10.78 -12.66 2.39
C ASN A 49 -9.75 -12.54 1.26
N ASP A 50 -8.51 -12.99 1.48
CA ASP A 50 -7.38 -12.84 0.57
C ASP A 50 -7.13 -11.36 0.18
N ILE A 51 -7.22 -10.46 1.16
CA ILE A 51 -7.04 -9.01 0.98
C ILE A 51 -5.81 -8.54 1.76
N LEU A 52 -4.96 -7.73 1.13
CA LEU A 52 -3.90 -6.99 1.80
C LEU A 52 -4.33 -5.53 2.03
N TYR A 53 -4.48 -5.15 3.29
CA TYR A 53 -4.69 -3.77 3.66
C TYR A 53 -3.36 -3.03 3.72
N VAL A 54 -3.34 -1.86 3.09
CA VAL A 54 -2.19 -0.98 3.03
C VAL A 54 -2.59 0.35 3.63
N SER A 55 -1.80 0.85 4.57
CA SER A 55 -2.06 2.13 5.22
C SER A 55 -0.80 2.97 5.29
N GLY A 56 -0.95 4.30 5.33
CA GLY A 56 0.21 5.19 5.36
C GLY A 56 -0.14 6.66 5.24
N ALA A 57 0.83 7.43 4.78
CA ALA A 57 0.68 8.83 4.40
C ALA A 57 0.74 8.96 2.87
N PHE A 58 0.00 8.09 2.18
CA PHE A 58 -0.27 8.17 0.75
C PHE A 58 -1.74 8.51 0.55
N ALA A 59 -2.12 8.74 -0.70
CA ALA A 59 -3.53 8.91 -0.99
C ALA A 59 -3.99 8.54 -2.38
N MET A 60 -3.05 8.21 -3.26
CA MET A 60 -3.35 7.64 -4.56
C MET A 60 -2.53 6.37 -4.76
N ALA A 61 -3.15 5.39 -5.41
CA ALA A 61 -2.50 4.23 -5.98
C ALA A 61 -2.85 4.18 -7.47
N GLY A 62 -1.86 3.87 -8.31
CA GLY A 62 -2.07 3.91 -9.75
C GLY A 62 -2.47 5.32 -10.24
N GLU A 63 -3.24 5.36 -11.33
CA GLU A 63 -3.72 6.61 -11.93
C GLU A 63 -5.00 7.15 -11.25
N ASP A 64 -5.93 6.26 -10.87
CA ASP A 64 -7.33 6.64 -10.57
C ASP A 64 -7.83 6.26 -9.16
N VAL A 65 -7.08 5.48 -8.39
CA VAL A 65 -7.55 5.00 -7.08
C VAL A 65 -7.22 6.02 -6.00
N ILE A 66 -8.25 6.76 -5.56
CA ILE A 66 -8.12 7.80 -4.53
C ILE A 66 -8.69 7.29 -3.21
N SER A 67 -7.82 7.06 -2.23
CA SER A 67 -8.21 6.66 -0.88
C SER A 67 -7.13 7.07 0.13
N PRO A 68 -7.21 8.30 0.67
CA PRO A 68 -6.22 8.82 1.60
C PRO A 68 -6.00 7.93 2.83
N GLY A 69 -4.76 7.52 3.03
CA GLY A 69 -4.29 6.82 4.22
C GLY A 69 -4.61 5.34 4.32
N ILE A 70 -5.52 4.80 3.51
CA ILE A 70 -5.87 3.37 3.53
C ILE A 70 -6.39 2.88 2.19
N MET A 71 -5.92 1.72 1.76
CA MET A 71 -6.35 1.02 0.54
C MET A 71 -6.32 -0.49 0.77
N SER A 72 -7.05 -1.23 -0.06
CA SER A 72 -7.00 -2.68 -0.11
C SER A 72 -6.37 -3.15 -1.43
N TRP A 73 -5.67 -4.27 -1.40
CA TRP A 73 -5.08 -4.95 -2.54
C TRP A 73 -5.58 -6.40 -2.57
N ASP A 74 -6.11 -6.84 -3.70
CA ASP A 74 -6.72 -8.18 -3.87
C ASP A 74 -5.78 -9.19 -4.54
N GLY A 75 -4.53 -8.82 -4.81
CA GLY A 75 -3.59 -9.63 -5.59
C GLY A 75 -3.42 -9.16 -7.05
N GLU A 76 -4.35 -8.36 -7.57
CA GLU A 76 -4.35 -7.88 -8.95
C GLU A 76 -4.47 -6.35 -9.07
N GLN A 77 -5.24 -5.69 -8.19
CA GLN A 77 -5.50 -4.24 -8.26
C GLN A 77 -5.69 -3.59 -6.88
N PHE A 78 -5.34 -2.30 -6.79
CA PHE A 78 -5.68 -1.49 -5.62
C PHE A 78 -7.16 -1.09 -5.70
N SER A 79 -7.83 -1.16 -4.56
CA SER A 79 -9.21 -0.71 -4.40
C SER A 79 -9.31 0.35 -3.30
N ALA A 80 -10.11 1.38 -3.57
CA ALA A 80 -10.36 2.44 -2.60
C ALA A 80 -11.26 1.93 -1.48
N MET A 81 -10.88 2.22 -0.23
CA MET A 81 -11.73 1.97 0.93
C MET A 81 -12.59 3.20 1.18
N ALA A 82 -13.74 3.27 0.51
CA ALA A 82 -14.61 4.45 0.50
C ALA A 82 -13.80 5.72 0.16
N CYS A 83 -13.94 6.80 0.93
CA CYS A 83 -13.15 8.02 0.75
C CYS A 83 -11.86 8.05 1.59
N GLY A 84 -11.43 6.90 2.12
CA GLY A 84 -10.29 6.77 3.02
C GLY A 84 -10.50 7.54 4.33
N PHE A 85 -9.41 8.07 4.88
CA PHE A 85 -9.40 8.96 6.04
C PHE A 85 -9.50 10.44 5.62
N ASN A 86 -10.18 10.72 4.51
CA ASN A 86 -10.52 12.09 4.16
C ASN A 86 -11.73 12.57 4.97
N TRP A 87 -11.69 13.83 5.42
CA TRP A 87 -12.67 14.38 6.37
C TRP A 87 -14.06 14.63 5.77
N ASP A 88 -14.16 14.96 4.48
CA ASP A 88 -15.45 15.31 3.84
C ASP A 88 -15.85 14.45 2.65
N CYS A 89 -15.00 13.55 2.16
CA CYS A 89 -15.24 12.78 0.94
C CYS A 89 -15.60 13.62 -0.32
N VAL A 90 -15.44 14.95 -0.31
CA VAL A 90 -15.84 15.84 -1.45
C VAL A 90 -14.81 16.91 -1.79
N SER A 91 -13.98 17.35 -0.84
CA SER A 91 -12.95 18.36 -1.11
C SER A 91 -11.93 17.83 -2.13
N PRO A 92 -11.49 18.68 -3.08
CA PRO A 92 -10.43 18.30 -3.99
C PRO A 92 -9.19 17.94 -3.19
N PHE A 93 -8.81 16.69 -3.34
CA PHE A 93 -7.73 16.02 -2.63
C PHE A 93 -6.42 16.83 -2.71
N SER A 94 -5.72 16.98 -1.58
CA SER A 94 -4.35 17.50 -1.57
C SER A 94 -3.41 16.36 -1.97
N ALA A 95 -2.76 16.47 -3.13
CA ALA A 95 -1.79 15.50 -3.64
C ALA A 95 -0.69 15.09 -2.66
N GLY A 96 -0.54 15.77 -1.52
CA GLY A 96 0.40 15.45 -0.43
C GLY A 96 -0.05 14.36 0.56
N GLY A 97 -1.24 13.77 0.42
CA GLY A 97 -1.72 12.74 1.35
C GLY A 97 -2.13 13.29 2.72
N LEU A 98 -2.16 12.42 3.75
CA LEU A 98 -2.45 12.84 5.13
C LEU A 98 -1.26 13.64 5.69
N GLY A 99 -1.48 14.93 5.98
CA GLY A 99 -0.42 15.90 6.29
C GLY A 99 0.41 15.58 7.53
N ASN A 100 -0.18 14.92 8.53
CA ASN A 100 0.47 14.58 9.80
C ASN A 100 0.67 13.08 9.92
N GLY A 101 1.41 12.46 9.00
CA GLY A 101 1.88 11.08 9.16
C GLY A 101 0.85 9.97 8.92
N GLY A 102 -0.44 10.29 8.87
CA GLY A 102 -1.48 9.40 8.39
C GLY A 102 -1.65 8.15 9.25
N ILE A 103 -2.12 7.07 8.61
CA ILE A 103 -2.43 5.82 9.31
C ILE A 103 -1.15 5.00 9.42
N VAL A 104 -0.74 4.71 10.65
CA VAL A 104 0.55 4.05 10.96
C VAL A 104 0.37 2.63 11.46
N THR A 105 -0.84 2.23 11.83
CA THR A 105 -1.13 0.89 12.33
C THR A 105 -2.53 0.44 11.93
N LEU A 106 -2.66 -0.85 11.69
CA LEU A 106 -3.92 -1.54 11.44
C LEU A 106 -3.99 -2.77 12.36
N ALA A 107 -5.19 -3.12 12.81
CA ALA A 107 -5.43 -4.33 13.60
C ALA A 107 -6.83 -4.87 13.36
N PHE A 108 -6.97 -6.19 13.29
CA PHE A 108 -8.28 -6.84 13.36
C PHE A 108 -8.66 -7.15 14.80
N TRP A 109 -9.91 -6.84 15.16
CA TRP A 109 -10.49 -7.24 16.43
C TRP A 109 -11.99 -7.52 16.26
N ASN A 110 -12.46 -8.69 16.70
CA ASN A 110 -13.86 -9.11 16.58
C ASN A 110 -14.47 -9.01 15.16
N GLY A 111 -13.68 -9.26 14.12
CA GLY A 111 -14.13 -9.19 12.72
C GLY A 111 -14.22 -7.77 12.16
N GLU A 112 -13.70 -6.78 12.88
CA GLU A 112 -13.66 -5.39 12.45
C GLU A 112 -12.20 -4.94 12.29
N LEU A 113 -11.97 -4.07 11.29
CA LEU A 113 -10.67 -3.47 11.02
C LEU A 113 -10.54 -2.14 11.77
N TYR A 114 -9.53 -2.05 12.63
CA TYR A 114 -9.16 -0.87 13.38
C TYR A 114 -7.94 -0.24 12.74
N ALA A 115 -7.96 1.08 12.60
CA ALA A 115 -6.85 1.87 12.11
C ALA A 115 -6.42 2.89 13.17
N GLY A 116 -5.12 3.07 13.32
CA GLY A 116 -4.54 4.04 14.25
C GLY A 116 -3.44 4.83 13.57
N GLY A 117 -3.29 6.07 14.00
CA GLY A 117 -2.30 6.96 13.40
C GLY A 117 -2.39 8.37 13.94
N ASP A 118 -1.60 9.21 13.30
CA ASP A 118 -1.64 10.64 13.52
C ASP A 118 -2.71 11.19 12.58
N ILE A 119 -3.94 11.15 13.11
CA ILE A 119 -5.16 11.60 12.45
C ILE A 119 -5.51 12.91 13.12
N ASP A 120 -5.29 14.02 12.41
CA ASP A 120 -5.47 15.34 13.00
C ASP A 120 -6.85 15.53 13.60
N SER A 121 -6.87 15.82 14.91
CA SER A 121 -8.08 16.12 15.69
C SER A 121 -8.75 17.43 15.30
N ASP A 122 -8.13 18.22 14.42
CA ASP A 122 -8.48 19.62 14.22
C ASP A 122 -9.56 19.81 13.15
N ARG A 123 -10.07 18.71 12.58
CA ARG A 123 -11.09 18.69 11.52
C ARG A 123 -12.10 17.54 11.66
N TRP A 124 -12.61 17.31 12.87
CA TRP A 124 -13.77 16.44 13.12
C TRP A 124 -15.01 17.27 13.46
#